data_AF-A0A645HEB5-F1
#
_entry.id   AF-A0A645HEB5-F1
#
_cell.length_a   1.000
_cell.length_b   1.000
_cell.length_c   1.000
_cell.angle_alpha   90.00
_cell.angle_beta   90.00
_cell.angle_gamma   90.00
#
_symmetry.space_group_name_H-M   'P 1'
#
loop_
_entity.id
_entity.type
_entity.pdbx_description
1 polymer ?
#
loop_
_entity_poly.entity_id
_entity_poly.type
_entity_poly.pdbx_seq_one_letter_code
_entity_poly.pdbx_strand_id
1 'polypeptide(L)'
;MEYIIKPKKALYKSEILNEKEVENLLKVCNGTMMKIPIYMACFYGLRRSEMLGLKWNAIDFESNTITVRYSVTNCRTKNGTVCRTFKDEAKTSSSYRSFPLLKEIKEILIEQKQ
;
A
#
# COMPACT_ATOMS: atom_id res chain seq x y z
N MET A 1 -48.09 12.42 -13.03
CA MET A 1 -47.00 11.77 -12.29
C MET A 1 -45.84 12.72 -12.25
N GLU A 2 -45.56 13.29 -11.08
CA GLU A 2 -44.47 14.24 -10.88
C GLU A 2 -43.19 13.45 -10.57
N TYR A 3 -42.13 13.63 -11.37
CA TYR A 3 -40.87 12.92 -11.17
C TYR A 3 -40.09 13.56 -10.01
N ILE A 4 -39.93 12.81 -8.91
CA ILE A 4 -39.05 13.21 -7.81
C ILE A 4 -37.60 12.95 -8.23
N ILE A 5 -36.83 14.02 -8.43
CA ILE A 5 -35.40 13.95 -8.72
C ILE A 5 -34.67 13.68 -7.39
N LYS A 6 -33.99 12.53 -7.29
CA LYS A 6 -33.17 12.22 -6.09
C LYS A 6 -32.07 13.27 -5.92
N PRO A 7 -31.82 13.77 -4.69
CA PRO A 7 -30.72 14.67 -4.43
C PRO A 7 -29.39 13.99 -4.81
N LYS A 8 -28.51 14.74 -5.46
CA LYS A 8 -27.16 14.25 -5.79
C LYS A 8 -26.45 13.90 -4.49
N LYS A 9 -25.91 12.68 -4.42
CA LYS A 9 -25.09 12.25 -3.28
C LYS A 9 -23.94 13.24 -3.12
N ALA A 10 -23.81 13.82 -1.93
CA ALA A 10 -22.70 14.71 -1.62
C ALA A 10 -21.37 13.98 -1.88
N LEU A 11 -20.43 14.67 -2.52
CA LEU A 11 -19.08 14.13 -2.71
C LEU A 11 -18.42 14.00 -1.35
N TYR A 12 -17.85 12.82 -1.09
CA TYR A 12 -17.04 12.62 0.10
C TYR A 12 -15.78 13.49 0.00
N LYS A 13 -15.57 14.36 0.98
CA LYS A 13 -14.30 15.07 1.17
C LYS A 13 -13.41 14.19 2.02
N SER A 14 -12.34 13.66 1.42
CA SER A 14 -11.29 12.99 2.18
C SER A 14 -10.39 14.04 2.82
N GLU A 15 -10.20 13.94 4.13
CA GLU A 15 -9.14 14.69 4.83
C GLU A 15 -7.81 13.97 4.62
N ILE A 16 -6.77 14.73 4.30
CA ILE A 16 -5.40 14.24 4.09
C ILE A 16 -4.59 14.63 5.31
N LEU A 17 -3.74 13.72 5.79
CA LEU A 17 -2.85 13.99 6.91
C LEU A 17 -1.89 15.14 6.58
N ASN A 18 -1.76 16.09 7.49
CA ASN A 18 -0.72 17.11 7.42
C ASN A 18 0.62 16.58 7.94
N GLU A 19 1.69 17.36 7.75
CA GLU A 19 3.05 16.97 8.14
C GLU A 19 3.17 16.60 9.62
N LYS A 20 2.56 17.37 10.54
CA LYS A 20 2.60 17.11 11.98
C LYS A 20 1.87 15.82 12.34
N GLU A 21 0.76 15.54 11.67
CA GLU A 21 0.00 14.31 11.85
C GLU A 21 0.76 13.08 11.36
N VAL A 22 1.45 13.19 10.21
CA VAL A 22 2.34 12.15 9.70
C VAL A 22 3.50 11.91 10.66
N GLU A 23 4.14 12.96 11.16
CA GLU A 23 5.23 12.84 12.12
C GLU A 23 4.77 12.13 13.40
N ASN A 24 3.60 12.51 13.93
CA ASN A 24 3.01 11.85 15.10
C ASN A 24 2.68 10.38 14.81
N LEU A 25 2.12 10.07 13.64
CA LEU A 25 1.82 8.70 13.23
C LEU A 25 3.09 7.83 13.17
N LEU A 26 4.17 8.36 12.61
CA LEU A 26 5.46 7.65 12.54
C LEU A 26 6.04 7.38 13.94
N LYS A 27 5.89 8.33 14.88
CA LYS A 27 6.31 8.14 16.27
C LYS A 27 5.50 7.05 16.97
N VAL A 28 4.17 7.10 16.88
CA VAL A 28 3.27 6.17 17.57
C VAL A 28 3.36 4.76 17.01
N CYS A 29 3.61 4.60 15.71
CA CYS A 29 3.70 3.26 15.11
C CYS A 29 5.01 2.53 15.43
N ASN A 30 6.02 3.20 15.96
CA ASN A 30 7.28 2.56 16.37
C ASN A 30 7.02 1.50 17.45
N GLY A 31 7.62 0.31 17.28
CA GLY A 31 7.42 -0.83 18.18
C GLY A 31 6.13 -1.62 17.92
N THR A 32 5.32 -1.22 16.94
CA THR A 32 4.11 -1.96 16.54
C THR A 32 4.36 -2.74 15.24
N MET A 33 3.54 -3.78 15.00
CA MET A 33 3.51 -4.49 13.71
C MET A 33 3.17 -3.57 12.53
N MET A 34 2.56 -2.41 12.80
CA MET A 34 2.15 -1.44 11.79
C MET A 34 3.29 -0.54 11.31
N LYS A 35 4.47 -0.60 11.93
CA LYS A 35 5.64 0.22 11.55
C LYS A 35 5.96 0.09 10.07
N ILE A 36 6.21 -1.12 9.56
CA ILE A 36 6.54 -1.33 8.14
C ILE A 36 5.41 -0.84 7.24
N PRO A 37 4.13 -1.27 7.42
CA PRO A 37 3.04 -0.79 6.59
C PRO A 37 2.91 0.73 6.49
N ILE A 38 3.02 1.42 7.63
CA ILE A 38 2.87 2.87 7.71
C ILE A 38 4.04 3.57 7.02
N TYR A 39 5.27 3.15 7.27
CA TYR A 39 6.45 3.72 6.59
C TYR A 39 6.35 3.53 5.07
N MET A 40 5.99 2.34 4.60
CA MET A 40 5.84 2.06 3.17
C MET A 40 4.74 2.92 2.52
N ALA A 41 3.65 3.16 3.23
CA ALA A 41 2.57 4.03 2.76
C ALA A 41 2.98 5.50 2.73
N CYS A 42 3.65 6.00 3.78
CA CYS A 42 4.07 7.40 3.88
C CYS A 42 5.20 7.76 2.89
N PHE A 43 6.20 6.90 2.73
CA PHE A 43 7.39 7.21 1.92
C PHE A 43 7.28 6.80 0.46
N TYR A 44 6.60 5.69 0.15
CA TYR A 44 6.49 5.19 -1.23
C TYR A 44 5.07 5.24 -1.80
N GLY A 45 4.08 5.65 -1.00
CA GLY A 45 2.68 5.74 -1.45
C GLY A 45 2.10 4.39 -1.87
N LEU A 46 2.57 3.28 -1.29
CA LEU A 46 2.09 1.95 -1.68
C LEU A 46 0.62 1.78 -1.33
N ARG A 47 -0.16 1.27 -2.30
CA ARG A 47 -1.54 0.87 -2.04
C ARG A 47 -1.52 -0.38 -1.16
N ARG A 48 -2.53 -0.53 -0.30
CA ARG A 48 -2.68 -1.70 0.58
C ARG A 48 -2.52 -3.04 -0.16
N SER A 49 -3.07 -3.14 -1.37
CA SER A 49 -2.96 -4.34 -2.21
C SER A 49 -1.53 -4.60 -2.68
N GLU A 50 -0.75 -3.56 -2.98
CA GLU A 50 0.65 -3.67 -3.41
C GLU A 50 1.54 -4.07 -2.22
N MET A 51 1.30 -3.46 -1.06
CA MET A 51 2.01 -3.78 0.18
C MET A 51 1.81 -5.23 0.61
N LEU A 52 0.57 -5.75 0.51
CA LEU A 52 0.28 -7.17 0.77
C LEU A 52 0.88 -8.12 -0.28
N GLY A 53 1.20 -7.62 -1.48
CA GLY A 53 1.84 -8.38 -2.55
C GLY A 53 3.36 -8.32 -2.53
N LEU A 54 3.96 -7.52 -1.65
CA LEU A 54 5.40 -7.33 -1.59
C LEU A 54 6.08 -8.62 -1.10
N LYS A 55 7.09 -9.07 -1.84
CA LYS A 55 7.89 -10.26 -1.54
C LYS A 55 9.34 -9.87 -1.33
N TRP A 56 10.13 -10.68 -0.61
CA TRP A 56 11.55 -10.39 -0.38
C TRP A 56 12.38 -10.23 -1.67
N ASN A 57 12.03 -10.93 -2.75
CA ASN A 57 12.68 -10.79 -4.06
C ASN A 57 12.40 -9.44 -4.76
N ALA A 58 11.50 -8.63 -4.21
CA ALA A 58 11.22 -7.28 -4.68
C ALA A 58 12.21 -6.25 -4.10
N ILE A 59 12.95 -6.59 -3.05
CA ILE A 59 13.87 -5.70 -2.35
C ILE A 59 15.30 -6.12 -2.70
N ASP A 60 16.03 -5.22 -3.35
CA ASP A 60 17.45 -5.38 -3.65
C ASP A 60 18.26 -4.50 -2.70
N PHE A 61 18.91 -5.15 -1.74
CA PHE A 61 19.72 -4.48 -0.71
C PHE A 61 21.11 -4.06 -1.22
N GLU A 62 21.56 -4.58 -2.36
CA GLU A 62 22.83 -4.22 -2.98
C GLU A 62 22.65 -2.94 -3.82
N SER A 63 21.65 -2.94 -4.70
CA SER A 63 21.33 -1.74 -5.50
C SER A 63 20.53 -0.69 -4.73
N ASN A 64 20.10 -0.98 -3.49
CA ASN A 64 19.21 -0.16 -2.68
C ASN A 64 17.95 0.23 -3.45
N THR A 65 17.21 -0.77 -3.92
CA THR A 65 15.95 -0.54 -4.64
C THR A 65 14.82 -1.43 -4.14
N ILE A 66 13.59 -0.91 -4.25
CA ILE A 66 12.36 -1.66 -4.02
C ILE A 66 11.49 -1.61 -5.26
N THR A 67 11.13 -2.78 -5.78
CA THR A 67 10.36 -2.91 -7.01
C THR A 67 8.93 -3.40 -6.73
N VAL A 68 7.93 -2.56 -6.98
CA VAL A 68 6.52 -2.93 -6.86
C VAL A 68 6.06 -3.60 -8.15
N ARG A 69 5.67 -4.87 -8.07
CA ARG A 69 5.25 -5.70 -9.22
C ARG A 69 3.90 -6.38 -9.02
N TYR A 70 3.60 -6.74 -7.77
CA TYR A 70 2.48 -7.59 -7.41
C TYR A 70 1.42 -6.81 -6.66
N SER A 71 0.16 -7.22 -6.83
CA SER A 71 -0.94 -6.72 -6.00
C SER A 71 -1.87 -7.86 -5.60
N VAL A 72 -2.32 -7.82 -4.35
CA VAL A 72 -3.30 -8.76 -3.79
C VAL A 72 -4.66 -8.09 -3.77
N THR A 73 -5.64 -8.72 -4.40
CA THR A 73 -7.02 -8.24 -4.41
C THR A 73 -7.96 -9.32 -3.90
N ASN A 74 -9.01 -8.89 -3.17
CA ASN A 74 -10.09 -9.78 -2.80
C ASN A 74 -10.96 -10.04 -4.03
N CYS A 75 -11.30 -11.29 -4.26
CA CYS A 75 -12.21 -11.75 -5.29
C CYS A 75 -13.34 -12.50 -4.61
N ARG A 76 -14.55 -12.36 -5.13
CA ARG A 76 -15.70 -13.13 -4.63
C ARG A 76 -15.95 -14.26 -5.61
N THR A 77 -15.88 -15.49 -5.12
CA THR A 77 -16.30 -16.66 -5.91
C THR A 77 -17.81 -16.60 -6.15
N LYS A 78 -18.30 -17.32 -7.16
CA LYS A 78 -19.74 -17.43 -7.46
C LYS A 78 -20.56 -17.91 -6.24
N ASN A 79 -19.93 -18.61 -5.31
CA ASN A 79 -20.54 -19.14 -4.08
C ASN A 79 -20.47 -18.15 -2.90
N GLY A 80 -20.02 -16.92 -3.12
CA GLY A 80 -19.97 -15.87 -2.09
C GLY A 80 -18.70 -15.84 -1.23
N THR A 81 -17.84 -16.87 -1.32
CA THR A 81 -16.56 -16.96 -0.60
C THR A 81 -15.58 -15.91 -1.10
N VAL A 82 -14.96 -15.16 -0.18
CA VAL A 82 -13.87 -14.22 -0.50
C VAL A 82 -12.56 -14.99 -0.64
N CYS A 83 -11.99 -15.01 -1.84
CA CYS A 83 -10.65 -15.53 -2.10
C CYS A 83 -9.67 -14.37 -2.37
N ARG A 84 -8.38 -14.58 -2.11
CA ARG A 84 -7.32 -13.63 -2.46
C ARG A 84 -6.71 -14.04 -3.79
N THR A 85 -6.74 -13.14 -4.77
CA THR A 85 -6.07 -13.36 -6.05
C THR A 85 -4.81 -12.52 -6.09
N PHE A 86 -3.70 -13.17 -6.43
CA PHE A 86 -2.45 -12.55 -6.78
C PHE A 86 -2.53 -12.15 -8.26
N LYS A 87 -2.46 -10.85 -8.55
CA LYS A 87 -2.23 -10.41 -9.92
C LYS A 87 -0.72 -10.36 -10.14
N ASP A 88 -0.22 -11.35 -10.87
CA ASP A 88 1.20 -11.50 -11.17
C ASP A 88 1.72 -10.52 -12.22
N GLU A 89 0.84 -9.89 -12.99
CA GLU A 89 1.26 -8.96 -14.04
C GLU A 89 0.50 -7.64 -13.98
N ALA A 90 1.28 -6.61 -13.69
CA ALA A 90 1.05 -5.23 -14.10
C ALA A 90 0.50 -5.20 -15.55
N LYS A 91 -0.80 -4.94 -15.73
CA LYS A 91 -1.44 -4.87 -17.06
C LYS A 91 -0.82 -3.80 -17.98
N THR A 92 -0.05 -2.87 -17.43
CA THR A 92 0.64 -1.79 -18.13
C THR A 92 1.96 -1.45 -17.44
N SER A 93 2.95 -0.95 -18.20
CA SER A 93 4.28 -0.51 -17.73
C SER A 93 4.21 0.46 -16.55
N SER A 94 3.15 1.26 -16.45
CA SER A 94 2.91 2.21 -15.34
C SER A 94 2.70 1.59 -13.96
N SER A 95 2.40 0.29 -13.88
CA SER A 95 2.19 -0.42 -12.61
C SER A 95 3.43 -1.16 -12.10
N TYR A 96 4.45 -1.33 -12.95
CA TYR A 96 5.78 -1.77 -12.56
C TYR A 96 6.63 -0.54 -12.26
N ARG A 97 7.09 -0.40 -11.02
CA ARG A 97 7.88 0.76 -10.61
C ARG A 97 8.93 0.38 -9.59
N SER A 98 10.09 1.01 -9.69
CA SER A 98 11.18 0.86 -8.73
C SER A 98 11.43 2.18 -8.02
N PHE A 99 11.63 2.12 -6.72
CA PHE A 99 11.97 3.27 -5.88
C PHE A 99 13.34 3.05 -5.22
N PRO A 100 14.08 4.13 -4.93
CA PRO A 100 15.26 4.02 -4.09
C PRO A 100 14.86 3.54 -2.70
N LEU A 101 15.64 2.62 -2.13
CA LEU A 101 15.45 2.11 -0.78
C LEU A 101 16.09 3.09 0.21
N LEU A 102 15.24 3.85 0.91
CA LEU A 102 15.67 4.76 1.98
C LEU A 102 16.39 3.99 3.09
N LYS A 103 17.42 4.61 3.67
CA LYS A 103 18.29 3.99 4.68
C LYS A 103 17.50 3.49 5.88
N GLU A 104 16.59 4.31 6.38
CA GLU A 104 15.75 4.01 7.54
C GLU A 104 14.86 2.79 7.26
N ILE A 105 14.34 2.67 6.04
CA ILE A 105 13.50 1.54 5.65
C ILE A 105 14.34 0.29 5.40
N LYS A 106 15.57 0.45 4.85
CA LYS A 106 16.52 -0.65 4.69
C LYS A 106 16.83 -1.31 6.04
N GLU A 107 17.15 -0.51 7.06
CA GLU A 107 17.46 -0.98 8.40
C GLU A 107 16.27 -1.76 8.99
N ILE A 108 15.05 -1.19 8.92
CA ILE A 108 13.82 -1.85 9.37
C ILE A 108 13.59 -3.19 8.65
N LEU A 109 13.79 -3.24 7.33
CA LEU A 109 13.56 -4.45 6.55
C LEU A 109 14.62 -5.54 6.81
N ILE A 110 15.86 -5.15 7.11
CA ILE A 110 16.92 -6.09 7.51
C ILE A 110 16.60 -6.72 8.86
N GLU A 111 16.18 -5.93 9.85
CA GLU A 111 15.76 -6.42 11.18
C GLU A 111 14.62 -7.44 11.08
N GLN A 112 13.71 -7.28 10.11
CA GLN A 112 12.52 -8.13 9.94
C GLN A 112 12.77 -9.39 9.11
N LYS A 113 13.89 -9.45 8.39
CA LYS A 113 14.28 -10.63 7.59
C LYS A 113 14.99 -11.70 8.44
N GLN A 114 15.55 -11.31 9.58
CA GLN A 114 16.16 -12.21 10.56
C GLN A 114 15.11 -12.99 11.34
#